data_AF-A0A9P7F1Z8-F1
#
_entry.id   AF-A0A9P7F1Z8-F1
#
_cell.length_a   1.000
_cell.length_b   1.000
_cell.length_c   1.000
_cell.angle_alpha   90.00
_cell.angle_beta   90.00
_cell.angle_gamma   90.00
#
_symmetry.space_group_name_H-M   'P 1'
#
loop_
_entity.id
_entity.type
_entity.pdbx_description
1 polymer ?
#
loop_
_entity_poly.entity_id
_entity_poly.type
_entity_poly.pdbx_seq_one_letter_code
_entity_poly.pdbx_strand_id
1 'polypeptide(L)'
;MTYVSNDPSWWPEINWYILFSYWIVVAGVVVVYDWVLTLGQEIELIWRQRWSLMTVLYLTIRYMGILYSVINVLKTMPSVSLTDAVSIIMYSAVSWINTALTAMLGVIMVARLHAMYKGSRTMLMILVIIFLAVNIACVVMAAMALNDTVAEEFILSGVYMCGYGDDGNEQLLFSMVWILNTVWEVLALCLSVWIAVKHFRGIRRFGPSTGSTIGDCFRVLIQSHVLYFAR
;
A
#
# COMPACT_ATOMS: atom_id res chain seq x y z
N MET A 1 24.82 0.00 -20.68
CA MET A 1 25.25 0.64 -21.95
C MET A 1 24.08 1.51 -22.40
N THR A 2 24.29 2.73 -22.85
CA THR A 2 23.16 3.61 -23.24
C THR A 2 22.58 3.16 -24.58
N TYR A 3 21.29 2.81 -24.60
CA TYR A 3 20.57 2.46 -25.82
C TYR A 3 19.87 3.70 -26.38
N VAL A 4 20.18 4.09 -27.61
CA VAL A 4 19.61 5.27 -28.26
C VAL A 4 18.81 4.84 -29.49
N SER A 5 17.51 5.13 -29.53
CA SER A 5 16.66 4.88 -30.71
C SER A 5 15.72 6.06 -30.96
N ASN A 6 15.53 6.40 -32.23
CA ASN A 6 14.58 7.41 -32.69
C ASN A 6 13.45 6.78 -33.52
N ASP A 7 13.21 5.48 -33.37
CA ASP A 7 12.22 4.78 -34.17
C ASP A 7 10.78 5.14 -33.76
N PRO A 8 9.87 5.40 -34.74
CA PRO A 8 8.47 5.71 -34.46
C PRO A 8 7.70 4.61 -33.72
N SER A 9 8.19 3.37 -33.71
CA SER A 9 7.58 2.25 -33.01
C SER A 9 7.52 2.43 -31.50
N TRP A 10 8.39 3.27 -30.93
CA TRP A 10 8.46 3.53 -29.49
C TRP A 10 7.47 4.57 -28.98
N TRP A 11 6.74 5.26 -29.86
CA TRP A 11 5.82 6.33 -29.47
C TRP A 11 4.72 5.89 -28.49
N PRO A 12 4.13 4.68 -28.60
CA PRO A 12 3.17 4.20 -27.61
C PRO A 12 3.76 4.10 -26.20
N GLU A 13 4.97 3.54 -26.07
CA GLU A 13 5.68 3.41 -24.79
C GLU A 13 6.04 4.78 -24.21
N ILE A 14 6.54 5.69 -25.06
CA ILE A 14 6.86 7.07 -24.66
C ILE A 14 5.59 7.77 -24.15
N ASN A 15 4.48 7.66 -24.87
CA ASN A 15 3.22 8.28 -24.48
C ASN A 15 2.68 7.68 -23.17
N TRP A 16 2.78 6.37 -22.99
CA TRP A 16 2.39 5.69 -21.76
C TRP A 16 3.22 6.18 -20.56
N TYR A 17 4.54 6.24 -20.71
CA TYR A 17 5.44 6.76 -19.68
C TYR A 17 5.11 8.21 -19.31
N ILE A 18 4.91 9.08 -20.30
CA ILE A 18 4.56 10.49 -20.06
C ILE A 18 3.25 10.61 -19.28
N LEU A 19 2.20 9.89 -19.70
CA LEU A 19 0.91 9.87 -19.01
C LEU A 19 1.04 9.39 -17.57
N PHE A 20 1.81 8.31 -17.36
CA PHE A 20 2.04 7.74 -16.04
C PHE A 20 2.81 8.70 -15.13
N SER A 21 3.83 9.39 -15.66
CA SER A 21 4.58 10.42 -14.93
C SER A 21 3.69 11.58 -14.50
N TYR A 22 2.82 12.09 -15.39
CA TYR A 22 1.84 13.12 -15.00
C TYR A 22 0.91 12.64 -13.89
N TRP A 23 0.43 11.40 -13.98
CA TRP A 23 -0.44 10.82 -12.96
C TRP A 23 0.25 10.72 -11.60
N ILE A 24 1.50 10.27 -11.56
CA ILE A 24 2.31 10.19 -10.33
C ILE A 24 2.52 11.57 -9.71
N VAL A 25 2.83 12.58 -10.52
CA VAL A 25 3.01 13.95 -10.03
C VAL A 25 1.72 14.49 -9.42
N VAL A 26 0.59 14.32 -10.10
CA VAL A 26 -0.72 14.74 -9.58
C VAL A 26 -1.05 14.01 -8.27
N ALA A 27 -0.87 12.69 -8.24
CA ALA A 27 -1.09 11.90 -7.03
C ALA A 27 -0.18 12.34 -5.87
N GLY A 28 1.10 12.62 -6.13
CA GLY A 28 2.04 13.14 -5.15
C GLY A 28 1.63 14.50 -4.58
N VAL A 29 1.16 15.41 -5.44
CA VAL A 29 0.63 16.72 -5.01
C VAL A 29 -0.59 16.54 -4.11
N VAL A 30 -1.52 15.63 -4.46
CA VAL A 30 -2.70 15.34 -3.64
C VAL A 30 -2.29 14.79 -2.26
N VAL A 31 -1.32 13.88 -2.21
CA VAL A 31 -0.80 13.32 -0.94
C VAL A 31 -0.20 14.42 -0.06
N VAL A 32 0.63 15.29 -0.63
CA VAL A 32 1.23 16.41 0.13
C VAL A 32 0.15 17.39 0.58
N TYR A 33 -0.83 17.69 -0.28
CA TYR A 33 -1.93 18.58 0.05
C TYR A 33 -2.79 18.06 1.22
N ASP A 34 -3.18 16.79 1.17
CA ASP A 34 -3.94 16.14 2.25
C ASP A 34 -3.13 16.11 3.56
N TRP A 35 -1.82 15.85 3.46
CA TRP A 35 -0.93 15.90 4.61
C TRP A 35 -0.89 17.29 5.27
N VAL A 36 -0.70 18.36 4.49
CA VAL A 36 -0.67 19.73 5.01
C VAL A 36 -1.98 20.10 5.72
N LEU A 37 -3.12 19.73 5.13
CA LEU A 37 -4.43 20.02 5.72
C LEU A 37 -4.66 19.31 7.05
N THR A 38 -4.20 18.07 7.16
CA THR A 38 -4.46 17.24 8.34
C THR A 38 -3.38 17.38 9.41
N LEU A 39 -2.20 17.93 9.09
CA LEU A 39 -1.08 18.11 10.03
C LEU A 39 -1.44 18.89 11.29
N GLY A 40 -2.26 19.94 11.19
CA GLY A 40 -2.72 20.70 12.35
C GLY A 40 -3.51 19.83 13.34
N GLN A 41 -4.40 19.00 12.82
CA GLN A 41 -5.19 18.07 13.63
C GLN A 41 -4.33 16.94 14.18
N GLU A 42 -3.36 16.45 13.41
CA GLU A 42 -2.44 15.40 13.87
C GLU A 42 -1.59 15.84 15.05
N ILE A 43 -1.05 17.05 15.02
CA ILE A 43 -0.23 17.55 16.13
C ILE A 43 -1.08 17.64 17.40
N GLU A 44 -2.32 18.09 17.29
CA GLU A 44 -3.20 18.24 18.46
C GLU A 44 -3.70 16.88 19.00
N LEU A 45 -4.11 15.97 18.11
CA LEU A 45 -4.77 14.72 18.50
C LEU A 45 -3.80 13.56 18.70
N ILE A 46 -2.72 13.49 17.93
CA ILE A 46 -1.80 12.36 17.94
C ILE A 46 -0.56 12.69 18.77
N TRP A 47 0.09 13.82 18.48
CA TRP A 47 1.39 14.13 19.11
C TRP A 47 1.26 14.51 20.58
N ARG A 48 0.16 15.17 20.99
CA ARG A 48 -0.09 15.52 22.40
C ARG A 48 -0.67 14.37 23.22
N GLN A 49 -1.10 13.28 22.57
CA GLN A 49 -1.72 12.14 23.24
C GLN A 49 -0.68 11.06 23.59
N ARG A 50 -1.08 10.07 24.39
CA ARG A 50 -0.23 8.93 24.73
C ARG A 50 -0.02 8.06 23.50
N TRP A 51 1.22 7.61 23.32
CA TRP A 51 1.60 6.80 22.17
C TRP A 51 1.12 5.37 22.38
N SER A 52 0.17 4.92 21.56
CA SER A 52 -0.24 3.52 21.47
C SER A 52 0.44 2.84 20.28
N LEU A 53 0.47 1.50 20.27
CA LEU A 53 1.00 0.74 19.13
C LEU A 53 0.26 1.07 17.82
N MET A 54 -1.04 1.36 17.88
CA MET A 54 -1.82 1.76 16.70
C MET A 54 -1.44 3.16 16.23
N THR A 55 -1.15 4.06 17.16
CA THR A 55 -0.69 5.41 16.84
C THR A 55 0.66 5.37 16.11
N VAL A 56 1.58 4.52 16.58
CA VAL A 56 2.86 4.28 15.91
C VAL A 56 2.66 3.69 14.52
N LEU A 57 1.84 2.64 14.39
CA LEU A 57 1.54 2.03 13.08
C LEU A 57 0.96 3.05 12.09
N TYR A 58 0.03 3.89 12.55
CA TYR A 58 -0.57 4.94 11.74
C TYR A 58 0.48 5.95 11.25
N LEU A 59 1.29 6.51 12.16
CA LEU A 59 2.32 7.48 11.80
C LEU A 59 3.36 6.86 10.85
N THR A 60 3.80 5.63 11.11
CA THR A 60 4.77 4.94 10.26
C THR A 60 4.22 4.75 8.85
N ILE A 61 2.99 4.25 8.69
CA ILE A 61 2.36 4.09 7.36
C ILE A 61 2.25 5.44 6.67
N ARG A 62 1.83 6.47 7.39
CA ARG A 62 1.61 7.80 6.82
C ARG A 62 2.90 8.44 6.31
N TYR A 63 3.94 8.50 7.13
CA TYR A 63 5.21 9.09 6.72
C TYR A 63 5.96 8.24 5.68
N MET A 64 5.90 6.91 5.80
CA MET A 64 6.44 6.02 4.77
C MET A 64 5.70 6.17 3.44
N GLY A 65 4.38 6.38 3.45
CA GLY A 65 3.58 6.64 2.24
C GLY A 65 3.88 7.98 1.58
N ILE A 66 4.13 9.03 2.38
CA ILE A 66 4.59 10.33 1.85
C ILE A 66 5.98 10.18 1.23
N LEU A 67 6.91 9.53 1.94
CA LEU A 67 8.25 9.26 1.43
C LEU A 67 8.21 8.46 0.13
N TYR A 68 7.38 7.41 0.08
CA TYR A 68 7.13 6.61 -1.12
C TYR A 68 6.65 7.48 -2.29
N SER A 69 5.69 8.37 -2.04
CA SER A 69 5.13 9.26 -3.07
C SER A 69 6.20 10.22 -3.61
N VAL A 70 7.01 10.81 -2.74
CA VAL A 70 8.10 11.72 -3.13
C VAL A 70 9.16 11.00 -3.96
N ILE A 71 9.58 9.80 -3.58
CA ILE A 71 10.58 9.04 -4.35
C ILE A 71 10.03 8.66 -5.73
N ASN A 72 8.75 8.28 -5.84
CA ASN A 72 8.14 7.99 -7.14
C ASN A 72 8.04 9.22 -8.05
N VAL A 73 7.71 10.39 -7.50
CA VAL A 73 7.75 11.66 -8.26
C VAL A 73 9.17 11.95 -8.72
N LEU A 74 10.17 11.77 -7.86
CA LEU A 74 11.57 12.03 -8.22
C LEU A 74 12.08 11.09 -9.31
N LYS A 75 11.69 9.81 -9.26
CA LYS A 75 12.02 8.79 -10.28
C LYS A 75 11.42 9.12 -11.65
N THR A 76 10.27 9.77 -11.71
CA THR A 76 9.54 10.05 -12.96
C THR A 76 9.90 11.38 -13.62
N MET A 77 10.73 12.19 -12.97
CA MET A 77 11.16 13.48 -13.54
C MET A 77 12.25 13.26 -14.61
N PRO A 78 12.01 13.66 -15.87
CA PRO A 78 12.94 13.44 -16.99
C PRO A 78 14.21 14.30 -16.92
N SER A 79 14.32 15.20 -15.94
CA SER A 79 15.38 16.22 -15.83
C SER A 79 16.57 15.82 -14.95
N VAL A 80 16.51 14.68 -14.25
CA VAL A 80 17.61 14.23 -13.38
C VAL A 80 18.26 13.02 -14.03
N SER A 81 19.45 13.21 -14.60
CA SER A 81 20.30 12.08 -15.03
C SER A 81 20.76 11.33 -13.79
N LEU A 82 19.94 10.39 -13.31
CA LEU A 82 20.35 9.46 -12.28
C LEU A 82 21.31 8.48 -12.92
N THR A 83 22.55 8.45 -12.42
CA THR A 83 23.49 7.36 -12.70
C THR A 83 22.82 6.01 -12.46
N ASP A 84 23.14 4.99 -13.25
CA ASP A 84 22.69 3.59 -13.10
C ASP A 84 22.63 3.11 -11.64
N ALA A 85 23.62 3.47 -10.82
CA ALA A 85 23.64 3.09 -9.40
C ALA A 85 22.51 3.74 -8.57
N VAL A 86 22.19 5.01 -8.83
CA VAL A 86 21.16 5.74 -8.09
C VAL A 86 19.76 5.25 -8.49
N SER A 87 19.55 4.90 -9.77
CA SER A 87 18.27 4.37 -10.23
C SER A 87 17.96 2.99 -9.64
N ILE A 88 18.97 2.13 -9.47
CA ILE A 88 18.85 0.84 -8.78
C ILE A 88 18.54 1.06 -7.29
N ILE A 89 19.25 1.97 -6.62
CA ILE A 89 19.01 2.28 -5.20
C ILE A 89 17.59 2.81 -4.99
N MET A 90 17.13 3.74 -5.84
CA MET A 90 15.77 4.28 -5.74
C MET A 90 14.72 3.20 -6.02
N TYR A 91 14.93 2.33 -7.01
CA TYR A 91 14.03 1.21 -7.29
C TYR A 91 13.92 0.25 -6.12
N SER A 92 15.06 -0.15 -5.57
CA SER A 92 15.15 -0.99 -4.37
C SER A 92 14.41 -0.34 -3.20
N ALA A 93 14.66 0.93 -2.93
CA ALA A 93 13.98 1.67 -1.88
C ALA A 93 12.45 1.68 -2.07
N VAL A 94 11.96 1.97 -3.28
CA VAL A 94 10.53 1.97 -3.59
C VAL A 94 9.92 0.59 -3.39
N SER A 95 10.57 -0.48 -3.87
CA SER A 95 10.10 -1.86 -3.73
C SER A 95 9.99 -2.29 -2.27
N TRP A 96 11.02 -2.01 -1.46
CA TRP A 96 11.03 -2.34 -0.04
C TRP A 96 10.04 -1.51 0.78
N ILE A 97 9.92 -0.20 0.49
CA ILE A 97 8.93 0.67 1.13
C ILE A 97 7.51 0.18 0.82
N ASN A 98 7.21 -0.15 -0.44
CA ASN A 98 5.91 -0.70 -0.82
C ASN A 98 5.61 -2.02 -0.09
N THR A 99 6.57 -2.93 -0.04
CA THR A 99 6.43 -4.21 0.68
C THR A 99 6.16 -3.97 2.17
N ALA A 100 6.88 -3.04 2.80
CA ALA A 100 6.68 -2.69 4.20
C ALA A 100 5.30 -2.04 4.45
N LEU A 101 4.86 -1.14 3.58
CA LEU A 101 3.55 -0.48 3.67
C LEU A 101 2.41 -1.50 3.59
N THR A 102 2.46 -2.40 2.60
CA THR A 102 1.48 -3.46 2.41
C THR A 102 1.44 -4.42 3.61
N ALA A 103 2.59 -4.79 4.16
CA ALA A 103 2.66 -5.61 5.36
C ALA A 103 2.01 -4.90 6.57
N MET A 104 2.32 -3.62 6.80
CA MET A 104 1.73 -2.86 7.91
C MET A 104 0.21 -2.71 7.76
N LEU A 105 -0.30 -2.45 6.54
CA LEU A 105 -1.73 -2.41 6.26
C LEU A 105 -2.39 -3.77 6.54
N GLY A 106 -1.75 -4.87 6.15
CA GLY A 106 -2.22 -6.21 6.45
C GLY A 106 -2.30 -6.48 7.96
N VAL A 107 -1.31 -6.05 8.74
CA VAL A 107 -1.36 -6.13 10.22
C VAL A 107 -2.56 -5.38 10.79
N ILE A 108 -2.86 -4.18 10.27
CA ILE A 108 -4.04 -3.41 10.69
C ILE A 108 -5.32 -4.16 10.33
N MET A 109 -5.41 -4.74 9.13
CA MET A 109 -6.57 -5.54 8.71
C MET A 109 -6.78 -6.75 9.61
N VAL A 110 -5.71 -7.49 9.95
CA VAL A 110 -5.73 -8.62 10.88
C VAL A 110 -6.22 -8.18 12.26
N ALA A 111 -5.69 -7.07 12.78
CA ALA A 111 -6.08 -6.53 14.08
C ALA A 111 -7.56 -6.10 14.12
N ARG A 112 -8.05 -5.47 13.05
CA ARG A 112 -9.47 -5.11 12.91
C ARG A 112 -10.35 -6.36 12.84
N LEU A 113 -9.98 -7.36 12.05
CA LEU A 113 -10.74 -8.60 11.94
C LEU A 113 -10.77 -9.36 13.27
N HIS A 114 -9.66 -9.37 14.02
CA HIS A 114 -9.61 -9.94 15.37
C HIS A 114 -10.61 -9.30 16.33
N ALA A 115 -10.70 -7.96 16.32
CA ALA A 115 -11.66 -7.22 17.13
C ALA A 115 -13.11 -7.55 16.74
N MET A 116 -13.39 -7.68 15.44
CA MET A 116 -14.71 -8.08 14.93
C MET A 116 -15.10 -9.51 15.34
N TYR A 117 -14.14 -10.43 15.44
CA TYR A 117 -14.35 -11.83 15.79
C TYR A 117 -14.43 -12.11 17.30
N LYS A 118 -14.64 -11.06 18.12
CA LYS A 118 -14.73 -11.16 19.60
C LYS A 118 -13.57 -11.93 20.22
N GLY A 119 -12.38 -11.90 19.61
CA GLY A 119 -11.19 -12.55 20.16
C GLY A 119 -11.10 -14.07 19.99
N SER A 120 -11.78 -14.67 19.00
CA SER A 120 -11.58 -16.09 18.67
C SER A 120 -10.13 -16.35 18.22
N ARG A 121 -9.34 -16.96 19.11
CA ARG A 121 -7.90 -17.21 18.88
C ARG A 121 -7.64 -18.15 17.70
N THR A 122 -8.53 -19.11 17.45
CA THR A 122 -8.38 -20.07 16.35
C THR A 122 -8.42 -19.37 14.99
N MET A 123 -9.37 -18.44 14.80
CA MET A 123 -9.45 -17.72 13.53
C MET A 123 -8.30 -16.72 13.36
N LEU A 124 -7.86 -16.10 14.45
CA LEU A 124 -6.67 -15.24 14.42
C LEU A 124 -5.44 -16.03 13.97
N MET A 125 -5.21 -17.22 14.52
CA MET A 125 -4.08 -18.07 14.11
C MET A 125 -4.13 -18.40 12.62
N ILE A 126 -5.29 -18.79 12.10
CA ILE A 126 -5.46 -19.07 10.66
C ILE A 126 -5.13 -17.83 9.82
N LEU A 127 -5.66 -16.67 10.20
CA LEU A 127 -5.47 -15.42 9.48
C LEU A 127 -3.99 -14.99 9.48
N VAL A 128 -3.32 -15.08 10.63
CA VAL A 128 -1.89 -14.76 10.77
C VAL A 128 -1.02 -15.71 9.97
N ILE A 129 -1.35 -17.02 9.93
CA ILE A 129 -0.59 -18.00 9.14
C ILE A 129 -0.68 -17.68 7.65
N ILE A 130 -1.88 -17.42 7.13
CA ILE A 130 -2.08 -17.08 5.71
C ILE A 130 -1.38 -15.75 5.38
N PHE A 131 -1.55 -14.73 6.24
CA PHE A 131 -0.88 -13.44 6.08
C PHE A 131 0.64 -13.59 6.00
N LEU A 132 1.23 -14.36 6.93
CA LEU A 132 2.67 -14.54 7.00
C LEU A 132 3.19 -15.31 5.78
N ALA A 133 2.47 -16.34 5.32
CA ALA A 133 2.82 -17.08 4.11
C ALA A 133 2.84 -16.18 2.86
N VAL A 134 1.82 -15.32 2.70
CA VAL A 134 1.75 -14.35 1.59
C VAL A 134 2.91 -13.34 1.67
N ASN A 135 3.19 -12.79 2.85
CA ASN A 135 4.27 -11.81 3.01
C ASN A 135 5.65 -12.42 2.75
N ILE A 136 5.90 -13.64 3.24
CA ILE A 136 7.18 -14.34 2.99
C ILE A 136 7.34 -14.56 1.48
N ALA A 137 6.30 -15.02 0.79
CA ALA A 137 6.36 -15.19 -0.67
C ALA A 137 6.64 -13.87 -1.39
N CYS A 138 5.98 -12.78 -1.01
CA CYS A 138 6.23 -11.45 -1.57
C CYS A 138 7.67 -10.96 -1.34
N VAL A 139 8.21 -11.13 -0.13
CA VAL A 139 9.60 -10.74 0.20
C VAL A 139 10.61 -11.53 -0.62
N VAL A 140 10.39 -12.84 -0.78
CA VAL A 140 11.29 -13.70 -1.57
C VAL A 140 11.27 -13.28 -3.04
N MET A 141 10.08 -13.06 -3.62
CA MET A 141 9.96 -12.61 -5.01
C MET A 141 10.56 -11.22 -5.24
N ALA A 142 10.36 -10.29 -4.29
CA ALA A 142 10.96 -8.95 -4.38
C ALA A 142 12.50 -9.01 -4.30
N ALA A 143 13.05 -9.89 -3.46
CA ALA A 143 14.50 -10.10 -3.36
C ALA A 143 15.09 -10.75 -4.62
N MET A 144 14.36 -11.69 -5.24
CA MET A 144 14.76 -12.28 -6.53
C MET A 144 14.77 -11.22 -7.63
N ALA A 145 13.70 -10.43 -7.73
CA ALA A 145 13.61 -9.35 -8.72
C ALA A 145 14.77 -8.36 -8.60
N LEU A 146 15.19 -7.99 -7.39
CA LEU A 146 16.30 -7.05 -7.19
C LEU A 146 17.68 -7.61 -7.56
N ASN A 147 17.88 -8.93 -7.49
CA ASN A 147 19.15 -9.54 -7.88
C ASN A 147 19.28 -9.67 -9.41
N ASP A 148 18.15 -9.81 -10.10
CA ASP A 148 18.12 -9.98 -11.55
C ASP A 148 18.11 -8.62 -12.30
N THR A 149 17.77 -7.52 -11.63
CA THR A 149 17.71 -6.19 -12.25
C THR A 149 19.07 -5.66 -12.69
N VAL A 150 19.23 -5.45 -13.99
CA VAL A 150 20.31 -4.64 -14.58
C VAL A 150 19.69 -3.32 -15.07
N ALA A 151 20.14 -2.18 -14.54
CA ALA A 151 19.67 -0.89 -15.03
C ALA A 151 20.36 -0.54 -16.37
N GLU A 152 19.56 -0.19 -17.37
CA GLU A 152 20.01 0.34 -18.65
C GLU A 152 19.39 1.72 -18.91
N GLU A 153 20.23 2.67 -19.29
CA GLU A 153 19.80 4.00 -19.73
C GLU A 153 19.30 3.94 -21.18
N PHE A 154 18.04 4.35 -21.40
CA PHE A 154 17.42 4.44 -22.72
C PHE A 154 17.19 5.91 -23.10
N ILE A 155 17.59 6.28 -24.32
CA ILE A 155 17.30 7.57 -24.92
C ILE A 155 16.40 7.32 -26.13
N LEU A 156 15.10 7.55 -25.94
CA LEU A 156 14.07 7.31 -26.95
C LEU A 156 13.56 8.65 -27.50
N SER A 157 13.87 8.96 -28.76
CA SER A 157 13.45 10.22 -29.40
C SER A 157 13.74 11.48 -28.55
N GLY A 158 14.89 11.50 -27.87
CA GLY A 158 15.31 12.61 -26.99
C GLY A 158 14.71 12.59 -25.57
N VAL A 159 13.88 11.60 -25.24
CA VAL A 159 13.38 11.36 -23.87
C VAL A 159 14.34 10.43 -23.14
N TYR A 160 14.84 10.87 -21.98
CA TYR A 160 15.67 10.07 -21.09
C TYR A 160 14.78 9.15 -20.24
N MET A 161 15.00 7.85 -20.31
CA MET A 161 14.35 6.84 -19.48
C MET A 161 15.38 5.89 -18.89
N CYS A 162 15.11 5.40 -17.69
CA CYS A 162 15.87 4.32 -17.10
C CYS A 162 15.00 3.06 -17.14
N GLY A 163 15.37 2.12 -17.99
CA GLY A 163 14.72 0.82 -18.11
C GLY A 163 15.50 -0.19 -17.30
N TYR A 164 14.80 -1.08 -16.61
CA TYR A 164 15.41 -2.25 -15.99
C TYR A 164 15.34 -3.35 -17.04
N GLY A 165 16.47 -4.00 -17.33
CA GLY A 165 16.61 -4.98 -18.41
C GLY A 165 15.48 -6.00 -18.35
N ASP A 166 14.61 -5.95 -19.35
CA ASP A 166 13.35 -6.67 -19.38
C ASP A 166 13.56 -8.11 -19.84
N ASP A 167 14.25 -8.91 -19.02
CA ASP A 167 14.03 -10.34 -19.04
C ASP A 167 12.65 -10.53 -18.39
N GLY A 168 11.59 -10.73 -19.20
CA GLY A 168 10.17 -10.70 -18.79
C GLY A 168 9.75 -11.56 -17.57
N ASN A 169 10.70 -12.27 -16.96
CA ASN A 169 10.65 -12.77 -15.59
C ASN A 169 10.36 -11.67 -14.54
N GLU A 170 10.89 -10.44 -14.69
CA GLU A 170 10.64 -9.36 -13.72
C GLU A 170 9.17 -8.91 -13.69
N GLN A 171 8.59 -8.67 -14.87
CA GLN A 171 7.18 -8.27 -14.99
C GLN A 171 6.24 -9.37 -14.49
N LEU A 172 6.60 -10.64 -14.69
CA LEU A 172 5.89 -11.79 -14.14
C LEU A 172 5.96 -11.83 -12.61
N LEU A 173 7.15 -11.67 -12.02
CA LEU A 173 7.32 -11.63 -10.56
C LEU A 173 6.51 -10.50 -9.91
N PHE A 174 6.55 -9.30 -10.50
CA PHE A 174 5.75 -8.17 -10.03
C PHE A 174 4.24 -8.47 -10.12
N SER A 175 3.80 -9.05 -11.23
CA SER A 175 2.40 -9.46 -11.41
C SER A 175 1.97 -10.51 -10.38
N MET A 176 2.82 -11.50 -10.09
CA MET A 176 2.55 -12.51 -9.07
C MET A 176 2.43 -11.91 -7.67
N VAL A 177 3.32 -10.97 -7.29
CA VAL A 177 3.25 -10.24 -6.02
C VAL A 177 1.91 -9.51 -5.88
N TRP A 178 1.48 -8.80 -6.92
CA TRP A 178 0.19 -8.10 -6.94
C TRP A 178 -0.99 -9.05 -6.82
N ILE A 179 -0.97 -10.18 -7.53
CA ILE A 179 -2.03 -11.19 -7.45
C ILE A 179 -2.11 -11.77 -6.03
N LEU A 180 -0.99 -12.13 -5.41
CA LEU A 180 -1.00 -12.67 -4.05
C LEU A 180 -1.56 -11.68 -3.03
N ASN A 181 -1.16 -10.40 -3.13
CA ASN A 181 -1.64 -9.38 -2.22
C ASN A 181 -3.15 -9.10 -2.42
N THR A 182 -3.60 -8.99 -3.66
CA THR A 182 -5.03 -8.79 -3.96
C THR A 182 -5.89 -9.97 -3.51
N VAL A 183 -5.42 -11.22 -3.67
CA VAL A 183 -6.10 -12.41 -3.14
C VAL A 183 -6.24 -12.32 -1.63
N TRP A 184 -5.18 -11.94 -0.93
CA TRP A 184 -5.20 -11.73 0.52
C TRP A 184 -6.22 -10.66 0.94
N GLU A 185 -6.22 -9.51 0.28
CA GLU A 185 -7.16 -8.42 0.56
C GLU A 185 -8.61 -8.83 0.31
N VAL A 186 -8.88 -9.51 -0.80
CA VAL A 186 -10.23 -10.03 -1.11
C VAL A 186 -10.68 -11.02 -0.05
N LEU A 187 -9.81 -11.93 0.40
CA LEU A 187 -10.13 -12.86 1.49
C LEU A 187 -10.47 -12.12 2.79
N ALA A 188 -9.67 -11.14 3.17
CA ALA A 188 -9.91 -10.32 4.37
C ALA A 188 -11.22 -9.52 4.25
N LEU A 189 -11.49 -8.93 3.08
CA LEU A 189 -12.74 -8.21 2.79
C LEU A 189 -13.95 -9.14 2.85
N CYS A 190 -13.92 -10.29 2.19
CA CYS A 190 -14.98 -11.29 2.24
C CYS A 190 -15.30 -11.73 3.68
N LEU A 191 -14.28 -11.97 4.51
CA LEU A 191 -14.47 -12.31 5.93
C LEU A 191 -15.10 -11.16 6.71
N SER A 192 -14.64 -9.93 6.49
CA SER A 192 -15.20 -8.74 7.15
C SER A 192 -16.67 -8.49 6.80
N VAL A 193 -17.04 -8.70 5.53
CA VAL A 193 -18.43 -8.57 5.05
C VAL A 193 -19.28 -9.71 5.60
N TRP A 194 -18.77 -10.93 5.60
CA TRP A 194 -19.49 -12.09 6.12
C TRP A 194 -19.88 -11.91 7.58
N ILE A 195 -18.95 -11.44 8.43
CA ILE A 195 -19.24 -11.21 9.84
C ILE A 195 -20.21 -10.03 10.02
N ALA A 196 -20.06 -8.95 9.26
CA ALA A 196 -20.99 -7.82 9.29
C ALA A 196 -22.42 -8.30 8.97
N VAL A 197 -22.58 -9.07 7.89
CA VAL A 197 -23.87 -9.65 7.48
C VAL A 197 -24.41 -10.63 8.54
N LYS A 198 -23.56 -11.49 9.11
CA LYS A 198 -23.97 -12.43 10.17
C LYS A 198 -24.46 -11.69 11.41
N HIS A 199 -23.77 -10.61 11.80
CA HIS A 199 -24.16 -9.75 12.92
C HIS A 199 -25.51 -9.09 12.66
N PHE A 200 -25.69 -8.47 11.49
CA PHE A 200 -26.96 -7.87 11.09
C PHE A 200 -28.11 -8.88 11.03
N ARG A 201 -27.89 -10.08 10.47
CA ARG A 201 -28.90 -11.15 10.43
C ARG A 201 -29.24 -11.68 11.82
N GLY A 202 -28.25 -11.77 12.72
CA GLY A 202 -28.46 -12.12 14.13
C GLY A 202 -29.37 -11.11 14.83
N ILE A 203 -29.08 -9.81 14.67
CA ILE A 203 -29.92 -8.73 15.20
C ILE A 203 -31.34 -8.80 14.63
N ARG A 204 -31.50 -9.05 13.33
CA ARG A 204 -32.82 -9.14 12.67
C ARG A 204 -33.65 -10.34 13.13
N ARG A 205 -33.01 -11.45 13.52
CA ARG A 205 -33.68 -12.67 14.00
C ARG A 205 -34.21 -12.56 15.44
N PHE A 206 -33.66 -11.69 16.27
CA PHE A 206 -34.09 -11.53 17.67
C PHE A 206 -35.24 -10.53 17.86
N GLY A 207 -35.80 -9.96 16.78
CA GLY A 207 -36.91 -9.01 16.83
C GLY A 207 -36.52 -7.64 17.42
N PRO A 208 -37.21 -6.55 17.03
CA PRO A 208 -36.92 -5.21 17.51
C PRO A 208 -37.50 -5.02 18.92
N SER A 209 -36.89 -5.62 19.96
CA SER A 209 -37.28 -5.33 21.35
C SER A 209 -36.48 -4.19 21.99
N THR A 210 -35.47 -3.64 21.30
CA THR A 210 -34.72 -2.47 21.81
C THR A 210 -34.30 -1.56 20.66
N GLY A 211 -35.08 -0.52 20.38
CA GLY A 211 -34.83 0.47 19.32
C GLY A 211 -33.59 1.37 19.50
N SER A 212 -32.61 0.96 20.30
CA SER A 212 -31.41 1.76 20.64
C SER A 212 -30.09 1.17 20.11
N THR A 213 -30.07 -0.11 19.71
CA THR A 213 -28.81 -0.85 19.53
C THR A 213 -28.18 -0.78 18.14
N ILE A 214 -28.92 -0.37 17.10
CA ILE A 214 -28.32 -0.05 15.79
C ILE A 214 -27.43 1.19 15.91
N GLY A 215 -27.90 2.17 16.71
CA GLY A 215 -27.09 3.29 17.16
C GLY A 215 -25.85 2.80 17.89
N ASP A 216 -25.97 1.82 18.79
CA ASP A 216 -24.83 1.26 19.52
C ASP A 216 -23.84 0.49 18.66
N CYS A 217 -24.25 -0.22 17.60
CA CYS A 217 -23.32 -0.90 16.69
C CYS A 217 -22.54 0.10 15.84
N PHE A 218 -23.23 1.09 15.26
CA PHE A 218 -22.56 2.20 14.57
C PHE A 218 -21.70 3.01 15.54
N ARG A 219 -22.15 3.21 16.78
CA ARG A 219 -21.38 3.85 17.85
C ARG A 219 -20.21 3.00 18.30
N VAL A 220 -20.25 1.68 18.23
CA VAL A 220 -19.11 0.78 18.48
C VAL A 220 -18.16 0.76 17.31
N LEU A 221 -18.63 0.84 16.05
CA LEU A 221 -17.80 1.03 14.86
C LEU A 221 -17.13 2.40 14.87
N ILE A 222 -17.90 3.46 15.12
CA ILE A 222 -17.39 4.83 15.30
C ILE A 222 -16.49 4.90 16.52
N GLN A 223 -16.84 4.30 17.67
CA GLN A 223 -15.95 4.23 18.83
C GLN A 223 -14.74 3.36 18.54
N SER A 224 -14.77 2.33 17.71
CA SER A 224 -13.54 1.59 17.38
C SER A 224 -12.67 2.32 16.36
N HIS A 225 -13.24 3.23 15.57
CA HIS A 225 -12.51 4.21 14.74
C HIS A 225 -12.05 5.45 15.52
N VAL A 226 -12.76 5.86 16.60
CA VAL A 226 -12.48 7.04 17.43
C VAL A 226 -11.59 6.68 18.64
N LEU A 227 -11.81 5.53 19.27
CA LEU A 227 -10.86 4.90 20.23
C LEU A 227 -9.58 4.44 19.53
N TYR A 228 -9.56 4.36 18.20
CA TYR A 228 -8.34 4.21 17.41
C TYR A 228 -7.40 5.41 17.57
N PHE A 229 -7.96 6.60 17.83
CA PHE A 229 -7.22 7.84 18.08
C PHE A 229 -7.16 8.22 19.56
N ALA A 230 -8.14 7.79 20.37
CA ALA A 230 -8.35 8.31 21.72
C ALA A 230 -7.78 7.46 22.88
N ARG A 231 -6.87 6.50 22.65
CA ARG A 231 -6.25 5.73 23.75
C ARG A 231 -4.74 5.88 23.82
#